data_AF-A0A401G014-F1
#
_entry.id   AF-A0A401G014-F1
#
_cell.length_a   1.000
_cell.length_b   1.000
_cell.length_c   1.000
_cell.angle_alpha   90.00
_cell.angle_beta   90.00
_cell.angle_gamma   90.00
#
_symmetry.space_group_name_H-M   'P 1'
#
loop_
_entity.id
_entity.type
_entity.pdbx_description
1 polymer ?
#
loop_
_entity_poly.entity_id
_entity_poly.type
_entity_poly.pdbx_seq_one_letter_code
_entity_poly.pdbx_strand_id
1 'polypeptide(L)'
;MKTGIIVYVVGSQFSDDTFDEKKAVRSLDVKADRVSFVFSGEKEDDLAYSWCDMTQKGMSRILCMTGVLTAPSMVRLVGHEMQLTGY
;
A
#
# COMPACT_ATOMS: atom_id res chain seq x y z
N MET A 1 14.90 -13.22 -0.26
CA MET A 1 14.75 -11.80 -0.65
C MET A 1 13.41 -11.33 -0.11
N LYS A 2 13.36 -10.29 0.73
CA LYS A 2 12.11 -9.83 1.37
C LYS A 2 11.40 -8.81 0.47
N THR A 3 10.09 -8.99 0.30
CA THR A 3 9.25 -8.18 -0.59
C THR A 3 8.28 -7.32 0.21
N GLY A 4 8.33 -6.01 0.00
CA GLY A 4 7.35 -5.04 0.48
C GLY A 4 6.40 -4.64 -0.65
N ILE A 5 5.13 -4.43 -0.32
CA ILE A 5 4.15 -3.80 -1.21
C ILE A 5 3.62 -2.53 -0.56
N ILE A 6 3.55 -1.46 -1.34
CA ILE A 6 2.84 -0.24 -0.97
C ILE A 6 1.63 -0.14 -1.90
N VAL A 7 0.43 -0.06 -1.32
CA VAL A 7 -0.81 0.08 -2.06
C VAL A 7 -1.23 1.54 -2.00
N TYR A 8 -1.11 2.25 -3.12
CA TYR A 8 -1.61 3.60 -3.29
C TYR A 8 -3.11 3.54 -3.60
N VAL A 9 -3.93 3.85 -2.60
CA VAL A 9 -5.39 3.74 -2.65
C VAL A 9 -5.98 5.05 -3.14
N VAL A 10 -6.65 4.99 -4.29
CA VAL A 10 -7.37 6.10 -4.89
C VAL A 10 -8.86 5.97 -4.57
N GLY A 11 -9.45 7.04 -4.06
CA GLY A 11 -10.87 7.11 -3.73
C GLY A 11 -11.13 7.96 -2.49
N SER A 12 -12.32 8.56 -2.43
CA SER A 12 -12.74 9.34 -1.28
C SER A 12 -13.16 8.40 -0.14
N GLN A 13 -12.26 8.12 0.79
CA GLN A 13 -12.68 7.79 2.14
C GLN A 13 -12.03 8.81 3.07
N PHE A 14 -12.82 9.84 3.38
CA PHE A 14 -12.57 10.67 4.54
C PHE A 14 -12.42 9.73 5.74
N SER A 15 -11.21 9.71 6.30
CA SER A 15 -10.94 9.79 7.73
C SER A 15 -12.09 9.37 8.66
N ASP A 16 -12.50 8.12 8.60
CA ASP A 16 -13.10 7.48 9.76
C ASP A 16 -12.17 6.33 10.12
N ASP A 17 -11.88 6.18 11.41
CA ASP A 17 -11.01 5.16 12.06
C ASP A 17 -11.45 3.69 11.79
N THR A 18 -12.13 3.43 10.67
CA THR A 18 -12.75 2.18 10.27
C THR A 18 -11.98 1.43 9.17
N PHE A 19 -10.83 1.94 8.71
CA PHE A 19 -9.96 1.18 7.81
C PHE A 19 -9.20 0.09 8.58
N ASP A 20 -9.62 -1.15 8.40
CA ASP A 20 -8.94 -2.33 8.93
C ASP A 20 -7.90 -2.82 7.91
N GLU A 21 -6.64 -2.45 8.13
CA GLU A 21 -5.51 -2.90 7.32
C GLU A 21 -5.43 -4.42 7.22
N LYS A 22 -5.70 -5.16 8.30
CA LYS A 22 -5.60 -6.63 8.30
C LYS A 22 -6.66 -7.24 7.39
N LYS A 23 -7.87 -6.68 7.41
CA LYS A 23 -8.95 -7.07 6.50
C LYS A 23 -8.62 -6.72 5.06
N ALA A 24 -8.06 -5.53 4.82
CA ALA A 24 -7.64 -5.10 3.49
C ALA A 24 -6.54 -5.99 2.91
N VAL A 25 -5.49 -6.32 3.68
CA VAL A 25 -4.42 -7.24 3.24
C VAL A 25 -4.97 -8.61 2.84
N ARG A 26 -5.92 -9.15 3.62
CA ARG A 26 -6.56 -10.44 3.29
C ARG A 26 -7.34 -10.38 1.98
N SER A 27 -7.86 -9.22 1.60
CA SER A 27 -8.64 -9.05 0.36
C SER A 27 -7.77 -8.90 -0.90
N LEU A 28 -6.49 -8.56 -0.75
CA LEU A 28 -5.60 -8.23 -1.87
C LEU A 28 -5.02 -9.45 -2.60
N ASP A 29 -5.04 -10.64 -1.98
CA ASP A 29 -4.43 -11.88 -2.51
C ASP A 29 -2.99 -11.67 -3.04
N VAL A 30 -2.18 -10.89 -2.32
CA VAL A 30 -0.79 -10.59 -2.68
C VAL A 30 0.20 -11.38 -1.82
N LYS A 31 1.34 -11.75 -2.42
CA LYS A 31 2.44 -12.40 -1.72
C LYS A 31 3.54 -11.40 -1.37
N ALA A 32 3.52 -10.90 -0.14
CA ALA A 32 4.54 -9.99 0.38
C ALA A 32 4.85 -10.27 1.86
N ASP A 33 6.07 -9.93 2.28
CA ASP A 33 6.48 -9.96 3.69
C ASP A 33 5.88 -8.78 4.47
N ARG A 34 5.60 -7.66 3.79
CA ARG A 34 4.98 -6.48 4.37
C ARG A 34 4.12 -5.73 3.35
N VAL A 35 2.98 -5.21 3.80
CA VAL A 35 2.08 -4.37 3.02
C VAL A 35 1.86 -3.05 3.77
N SER A 36 1.90 -1.92 3.07
CA SER A 36 1.49 -0.59 3.56
C SER A 36 0.42 -0.01 2.66
N PHE A 37 -0.45 0.83 3.19
CA PHE A 37 -1.48 1.56 2.44
C PHE A 37 -1.21 3.05 2.51
N VAL A 38 -1.38 3.75 1.40
CA VAL A 38 -1.26 5.20 1.29
C VAL A 38 -2.49 5.71 0.56
N PHE A 39 -3.23 6.65 1.14
CA PHE A 39 -4.51 7.11 0.57
C PHE A 39 -4.36 8.42 -0.21
N SER A 40 -5.06 8.52 -1.34
CA SER A 40 -5.11 9.74 -2.14
C SER A 40 -5.80 10.86 -1.35
N GLY A 41 -5.10 11.96 -1.09
CA GLY A 41 -5.61 13.10 -0.32
C GLY A 41 -5.12 13.16 1.13
N GLU A 42 -4.41 12.13 1.60
CA GLU A 42 -3.52 12.24 2.77
C GLU A 42 -2.21 12.95 2.37
N LYS A 43 -1.29 13.18 3.31
CA LYS A 43 -0.13 14.05 3.07
C LYS A 43 0.70 13.50 1.91
N GLU A 44 1.13 14.39 1.00
CA GLU A 44 1.89 14.01 -0.21
C GLU A 44 3.17 13.19 0.10
N ASP A 45 3.71 13.31 1.31
CA ASP A 45 4.91 12.60 1.77
C ASP A 45 4.68 11.13 2.18
N ASP A 46 3.43 10.66 2.26
CA ASP A 46 3.10 9.35 2.85
C ASP A 46 3.62 8.15 2.01
N LEU A 47 3.77 8.33 0.69
CA LEU A 47 4.38 7.33 -0.19
C LEU A 47 5.90 7.25 0.00
N ALA A 48 6.58 8.39 0.05
CA ALA A 48 8.02 8.46 0.25
C ALA A 48 8.40 7.95 1.66
N TYR A 49 7.61 8.31 2.67
CA TYR A 49 7.76 7.81 4.02
C TYR A 49 7.55 6.29 4.10
N SER A 50 6.47 5.78 3.50
CA SER A 50 6.22 4.33 3.45
C SER A 50 7.33 3.57 2.74
N TRP A 51 7.90 4.13 1.67
CA TRP A 51 9.03 3.53 0.97
C TRP A 51 10.29 3.50 1.84
N CYS A 52 10.63 4.60 2.51
CA CYS A 52 11.76 4.67 3.44
C CYS A 52 11.60 3.71 4.64
N ASP A 53 10.39 3.60 5.20
CA ASP A 53 10.09 2.66 6.27
C ASP A 53 10.29 1.20 5.81
N MET A 54 9.87 0.86 4.60
CA MET A 54 10.05 -0.49 4.02
C MET A 54 11.53 -0.83 3.82
N THR A 55 12.34 0.12 3.33
CA THR A 55 13.78 -0.09 3.17
C THR A 55 14.48 -0.26 4.52
N GLN A 56 14.15 0.57 5.52
CA GLN A 56 14.67 0.45 6.89
C GLN A 56 14.30 -0.89 7.55
N LYS A 57 13.15 -1.47 7.18
CA LYS A 57 12.69 -2.80 7.63
C LYS A 57 13.30 -3.96 6.84
N GLY A 58 14.24 -3.68 5.94
CA GLY A 58 15.01 -4.68 5.19
C GLY A 58 14.25 -5.30 4.01
N MET A 59 13.25 -4.62 3.47
CA MET A 59 12.62 -5.00 2.20
C MET A 59 13.55 -4.64 1.05
N SER A 60 14.01 -5.64 0.31
CA SER A 60 14.94 -5.44 -0.82
C SER A 60 14.25 -5.41 -2.18
N ARG A 61 12.98 -5.80 -2.24
CA ARG A 61 12.10 -5.58 -3.39
C ARG A 61 10.85 -4.86 -2.91
N ILE A 62 10.61 -3.64 -3.36
CA ILE A 62 9.42 -2.87 -3.00
C ILE A 62 8.60 -2.62 -4.26
N LEU A 63 7.33 -3.02 -4.24
CA LEU A 63 6.38 -2.78 -5.33
C LEU A 63 5.36 -1.74 -4.89
N CYS A 64 5.06 -0.79 -5.75
CA CYS A 64 3.92 0.10 -5.63
C CYS A 64 2.79 -0.40 -6.54
N MET A 65 1.61 -0.58 -5.97
CA MET A 65 0.40 -0.97 -6.68
C MET A 65 -0.66 0.09 -6.47
N THR A 66 -1.46 0.38 -7.48
CA THR A 66 -2.61 1.26 -7.32
C THR A 66 -3.83 0.42 -6.93
N GLY A 67 -4.63 0.92 -5.99
CA GLY A 67 -5.87 0.28 -5.57
C GLY A 67 -7.02 1.28 -5.58
N VAL A 68 -8.25 0.79 -5.71
CA VAL A 68 -9.46 1.59 -5.51
C VAL A 68 -10.24 0.99 -4.36
N LEU A 69 -10.71 1.85 -3.45
CA LEU A 69 -11.65 1.45 -2.41
C LEU A 69 -13.02 1.14 -3.03
N THR A 70 -13.46 -0.11 -2.90
CA THR A 70 -14.77 -0.55 -3.41
C THR A 70 -15.83 -0.65 -2.31
N ALA A 71 -15.39 -0.80 -1.06
CA ALA A 71 -16.21 -0.78 0.15
C ALA A 71 -15.27 -0.52 1.35
N PRO A 72 -15.78 -0.27 2.57
CA PRO A 72 -14.93 -0.08 3.75
C PRO A 72 -13.95 -1.24 3.95
N SER A 73 -12.66 -0.92 4.00
CA SER A 73 -11.55 -1.91 4.11
C SER A 73 -11.48 -2.95 2.99
N MET A 74 -12.13 -2.69 1.84
CA MET A 74 -12.01 -3.52 0.63
C MET A 74 -11.31 -2.72 -0.45
N VAL A 75 -10.10 -3.15 -0.78
CA VAL A 75 -9.28 -2.55 -1.82
C VAL A 75 -9.21 -3.51 -3.00
N ARG A 76 -9.58 -3.01 -4.18
CA ARG A 76 -9.37 -3.72 -5.44
C ARG A 76 -8.15 -3.14 -6.12
N LEU A 77 -7.14 -3.97 -6.37
CA LEU A 77 -5.96 -3.57 -7.15
C LEU A 77 -6.36 -3.22 -8.59
N VAL A 78 -5.74 -2.17 -9.12
CA VAL A 78 -5.94 -1.67 -10.47
C VAL A 78 -4.60 -1.29 -11.10
N GLY A 79 -4.50 -1.43 -12.42
CA GLY A 79 -3.31 -1.02 -13.16
C GLY A 79 -2.13 -2.00 -13.06
N HIS A 80 -0.94 -1.48 -13.31
CA HIS A 80 0.31 -2.25 -13.35
C HIS A 80 1.15 -2.04 -12.09
N GLU A 81 1.90 -3.08 -11.71
CA GLU A 81 2.87 -3.00 -10.62
C GLU A 81 4.05 -2.11 -11.02
N MET A 82 4.39 -1.13 -10.19
CA MET A 82 5.58 -0.30 -10.35
C MET A 82 6.64 -0.71 -9.34
N GLN A 83 7.79 -1.17 -9.80
CA GLN A 83 8.87 -1.54 -8.88
C GLN A 83 9.63 -0.28 -8.41
N LEU A 84 9.53 0.01 -7.11
CA LEU A 84 10.28 1.06 -6.46
C LEU A 84 11.59 0.47 -5.93
N THR A 85 12.60 0.33 -6.80
CA THR A 85 13.94 -0.07 -6.34
C THR A 85 14.60 1.07 -5.57
N GLY A 86 15.12 0.77 -4.39
CA GLY A 86 16.08 1.62 -3.68
C GLY A 86 17.48 1.02 -3.76
N TYR A 87 18.47 1.92 -3.75
CA TYR A 87 19.90 1.59 -3.75
C TYR A 87 20.35 0.86 -2.49
#